data_AF-A0AA34X1X5-F1
#
_entry.id   AF-A0AA34X1X5-F1
#
_cell.length_a   1.000
_cell.length_b   1.000
_cell.length_c   1.000
_cell.angle_alpha   90.00
_cell.angle_beta   90.00
_cell.angle_gamma   90.00
#
_symmetry.space_group_name_H-M   'P 1'
#
loop_
_entity.id
_entity.type
_entity.pdbx_description
1 polymer ?
#
loop_
_entity_poly.entity_id
_entity_poly.type
_entity_poly.pdbx_seq_one_letter_code
_entity_poly.pdbx_strand_id
1 'polypeptide(L)'
;MSQKPINISMRSKKQHIRLWFECLQICHSNPEYSENLEKSKNFYKEWGDVKDIKFDAWWKDHKYLFDEVMVKEVSKVSSSPNTLTLSIPLNESVSTIIKDVKRIVEQKQSERLAELGENETNRKSKRVGVGKYSFTQKEIKGLFHYQNLEMYKIFLKLNKPSINRNFLIEVRKNFDSRVRSQLRRTMVNLPQINDFDRFKTNADFEDVIRSVRRSLKSVEKTLLNVSEGRFP
;
A
#
# COMPACT_ATOMS: atom_id res chain seq x y z
N MET A 1 11.63 31.99 -11.28
CA MET A 1 11.87 30.91 -10.29
C MET A 1 11.52 29.58 -10.94
N SER A 2 12.53 28.73 -11.21
CA SER A 2 12.32 27.41 -11.83
C SER A 2 11.62 26.48 -10.83
N GLN A 3 10.34 26.20 -11.04
CA GLN A 3 9.61 25.20 -10.28
C GLN A 3 10.25 23.83 -10.59
N LYS A 4 11.03 23.30 -9.64
CA LYS A 4 11.54 21.92 -9.71
C LYS A 4 10.34 21.00 -10.00
N PRO A 5 10.39 20.14 -11.04
CA PRO A 5 9.30 19.22 -11.30
C PRO A 5 9.15 18.29 -10.10
N ILE A 6 8.02 18.41 -9.40
CA ILE A 6 7.66 17.50 -8.32
C ILE A 6 7.34 16.16 -9.00
N ASN A 7 8.33 15.29 -9.12
CA ASN A 7 8.11 13.92 -9.59
C ASN A 7 7.27 13.18 -8.56
N ILE A 8 6.19 12.52 -8.99
CA ILE A 8 5.43 11.62 -8.12
C ILE A 8 6.39 10.53 -7.65
N SER A 9 6.66 10.50 -6.36
CA SER A 9 7.56 9.54 -5.73
C SER A 9 6.78 8.71 -4.72
N MET A 10 6.63 7.41 -4.99
CA MET A 10 6.04 6.46 -4.06
C MET A 10 7.12 5.65 -3.35
N ARG A 11 8.06 6.37 -2.73
CA ARG A 11 9.17 5.75 -1.99
C ARG A 11 8.81 5.42 -0.54
N SER A 12 7.81 6.09 0.04
CA SER A 12 7.48 5.88 1.45
C SER A 12 6.49 4.72 1.62
N LYS A 13 6.73 3.88 2.63
CA LYS A 13 5.81 2.80 3.05
C LYS A 13 4.36 3.26 3.24
N LYS A 14 4.15 4.47 3.78
CA LYS A 14 2.82 5.09 3.92
C LYS A 14 2.05 5.09 2.59
N GLN A 15 2.72 5.39 1.48
CA GLN A 15 2.09 5.45 0.16
C GLN A 15 1.80 4.05 -0.40
N HIS A 16 2.61 3.04 -0.08
CA HIS A 16 2.31 1.65 -0.41
C HIS A 16 1.10 1.13 0.38
N ILE A 17 1.00 1.47 1.67
CA ILE A 17 -0.17 1.11 2.49
C ILE A 17 -1.40 1.87 2.04
N ARG A 18 -1.24 3.11 1.58
CA ARG A 18 -2.34 3.85 0.93
C ARG A 18 -2.88 3.11 -0.29
N LEU A 19 -2.01 2.56 -1.13
CA LEU A 19 -2.44 1.75 -2.28
C LEU A 19 -3.20 0.52 -1.83
N TRP A 20 -2.73 -0.15 -0.78
CA TRP A 20 -3.46 -1.27 -0.19
C TRP A 20 -4.85 -0.86 0.26
N PHE A 21 -4.92 0.22 1.05
CA PHE A 21 -6.18 0.74 1.58
C PHE A 21 -7.17 1.07 0.46
N GLU A 22 -6.72 1.75 -0.59
CA GLU A 22 -7.58 2.08 -1.73
C GLU A 22 -8.02 0.83 -2.52
N CYS A 23 -7.15 -0.17 -2.68
CA CYS A 23 -7.52 -1.45 -3.27
C CYS A 23 -8.57 -2.19 -2.41
N LEU A 24 -8.41 -2.19 -1.09
CA LEU A 24 -9.35 -2.84 -0.18
C LEU A 24 -10.73 -2.18 -0.21
N GLN A 25 -10.80 -0.85 -0.30
CA GLN A 25 -12.05 -0.13 -0.52
C GLN A 25 -12.74 -0.54 -1.83
N ILE A 26 -11.97 -0.66 -2.92
CA ILE A 26 -12.49 -1.15 -4.21
C ILE A 26 -13.02 -2.57 -4.08
N CYS A 27 -12.34 -3.46 -3.35
CA CYS A 27 -12.83 -4.82 -3.10
C CYS A 27 -14.15 -4.81 -2.31
N HIS A 28 -14.31 -3.91 -1.33
CA HIS A 28 -15.56 -3.79 -0.58
C HIS A 28 -16.73 -3.24 -1.41
N SER A 29 -16.46 -2.38 -2.40
CA SER A 29 -17.49 -1.84 -3.30
C SER A 29 -17.94 -2.81 -4.40
N ASN A 30 -17.15 -3.86 -4.69
CA ASN A 30 -17.42 -4.80 -5.77
C ASN A 30 -17.84 -6.17 -5.21
N PRO A 31 -19.05 -6.66 -5.52
CA PRO A 31 -19.54 -7.96 -5.03
C PRO A 31 -18.65 -9.16 -5.42
N GLU A 32 -17.89 -9.05 -6.50
CA GLU A 32 -16.98 -10.10 -7.00
C GLU A 32 -15.95 -10.55 -5.97
N TYR A 33 -15.59 -9.70 -5.00
CA TYR A 33 -14.57 -10.01 -3.98
C TYR A 33 -15.16 -10.36 -2.60
N SER A 34 -16.50 -10.41 -2.45
CA SER A 34 -17.14 -10.60 -1.14
C SER A 34 -16.75 -11.91 -0.47
N GLU A 35 -16.69 -13.01 -1.22
CA GLU A 35 -16.32 -14.32 -0.69
C GLU A 35 -14.87 -14.34 -0.16
N ASN A 36 -13.95 -13.71 -0.89
CA ASN A 36 -12.54 -13.61 -0.47
C ASN A 36 -12.41 -12.73 0.77
N LEU A 37 -13.17 -11.63 0.86
CA LEU A 37 -13.19 -10.74 2.01
C LEU A 37 -13.77 -11.42 3.26
N GLU A 38 -14.75 -12.31 3.12
CA GLU A 38 -15.24 -13.11 4.23
C GLU A 38 -14.17 -14.06 4.76
N LYS A 39 -13.45 -14.75 3.86
CA LYS A 39 -12.32 -15.63 4.22
C LYS A 39 -11.17 -14.86 4.87
N SER A 40 -10.89 -13.64 4.42
CA SER A 40 -9.82 -12.79 4.95
C SER A 40 -10.26 -11.85 6.08
N LYS A 41 -11.50 -11.99 6.60
CA LYS A 41 -12.03 -11.12 7.66
C LYS A 41 -11.17 -11.10 8.93
N ASN A 42 -10.63 -12.25 9.33
CA ASN A 42 -9.72 -12.35 10.48
C ASN A 42 -8.39 -11.62 10.25
N PHE A 43 -7.95 -11.57 9.00
CA PHE A 43 -6.76 -10.83 8.60
C PHE A 43 -7.01 -9.33 8.72
N TYR A 44 -8.12 -8.81 8.19
CA TYR A 44 -8.44 -7.37 8.24
C TYR A 44 -9.10 -6.90 9.54
N LYS A 45 -9.27 -7.76 10.54
CA LYS A 45 -9.93 -7.44 11.81
C LYS A 45 -9.38 -6.17 12.49
N GLU A 46 -8.07 -5.95 12.44
CA GLU A 46 -7.42 -4.78 13.06
C GLU A 46 -7.50 -3.52 12.20
N TRP A 47 -7.86 -3.63 10.91
CA TRP A 47 -8.06 -2.47 10.04
C TRP A 47 -9.40 -1.79 10.30
N GLY A 48 -10.37 -2.51 10.88
CA GLY A 48 -11.71 -2.01 11.12
C GLY A 48 -12.52 -1.81 9.84
N ASP A 49 -13.53 -0.95 9.90
CA ASP A 49 -14.34 -0.59 8.73
C ASP A 49 -13.64 0.52 7.93
N VAL A 50 -13.13 0.15 6.76
CA VAL A 50 -12.38 1.06 5.89
C VAL A 50 -13.23 1.63 4.74
N LYS A 51 -14.51 1.27 4.62
CA LYS A 51 -15.32 1.58 3.43
C LYS A 51 -15.45 3.08 3.16
N ASP A 52 -15.82 3.85 4.17
CA ASP A 52 -16.16 5.28 4.02
C ASP A 52 -15.14 6.23 4.66
N ILE A 53 -14.03 5.69 5.18
CA ILE A 53 -13.01 6.46 5.89
C ILE A 53 -11.92 6.92 4.91
N LYS A 54 -11.48 8.18 5.07
CA LYS A 54 -10.30 8.68 4.35
C LYS A 54 -9.02 8.09 4.91
N PHE A 55 -8.11 7.65 4.04
CA PHE A 55 -6.83 7.08 4.43
C PHE A 55 -6.05 7.91 5.45
N ASP A 56 -5.99 9.23 5.31
CA ASP A 56 -5.22 10.08 6.25
C ASP A 56 -5.83 10.15 7.66
N ALA A 57 -7.15 9.95 7.80
CA ALA A 57 -7.79 9.83 9.10
C ALA A 57 -7.48 8.46 9.70
N TRP A 58 -7.73 7.39 8.94
CA TRP A 58 -7.44 6.02 9.36
C TRP A 58 -5.97 5.80 9.74
N TRP A 59 -5.04 6.37 8.97
CA TRP A 59 -3.60 6.25 9.18
C TRP A 59 -3.12 6.84 10.51
N LYS A 60 -3.78 7.88 11.04
CA LYS A 60 -3.37 8.47 12.33
C LYS A 60 -3.51 7.46 13.46
N ASP A 61 -4.58 6.68 13.42
CA ASP A 61 -4.92 5.74 14.49
C ASP A 61 -4.27 4.37 14.24
N HIS A 62 -4.10 3.95 13.00
CA HIS A 62 -3.67 2.58 12.64
C HIS A 62 -2.21 2.45 12.19
N LYS A 63 -1.43 3.54 12.22
CA LYS A 63 0.00 3.50 11.79
C LYS A 63 0.82 2.43 12.55
N TYR A 64 0.50 2.18 13.82
CA TYR A 64 1.22 1.21 14.66
C TYR A 64 1.19 -0.22 14.10
N LEU A 65 0.24 -0.54 13.23
CA LEU A 65 0.14 -1.83 12.54
C LEU A 65 1.30 -2.07 11.54
N PHE A 66 1.99 -1.01 11.11
CA PHE A 66 2.97 -1.04 10.02
C PHE A 66 4.37 -0.53 10.40
N ASP A 67 4.59 -0.21 11.67
CA ASP A 67 5.89 0.29 12.12
C ASP A 67 6.97 -0.79 11.96
N GLU A 68 8.15 -0.39 11.46
CA GLU A 68 9.28 -1.29 11.28
C GLU A 68 9.85 -1.71 12.64
N VAL A 69 9.95 -3.03 12.84
CA VAL A 69 10.67 -3.64 13.96
C VAL A 69 12.18 -3.60 13.66
N MET A 70 12.76 -2.40 13.59
CA MET A 70 14.21 -2.23 13.55
C MET A 70 14.67 -1.38 14.71
N VAL A 71 15.78 -1.76 15.34
CA VAL A 71 16.42 -0.96 16.38
C VAL A 71 16.88 0.35 15.74
N LYS A 72 16.39 1.47 16.26
CA LYS A 72 16.76 2.82 15.83
C LYS A 72 16.96 3.67 17.07
N GLU A 73 17.93 4.58 17.00
CA GLU A 73 18.06 5.63 17.99
C GLU A 73 16.85 6.57 17.88
N VAL A 74 16.21 6.86 19.01
CA VAL A 74 15.01 7.69 19.08
C VAL A 74 15.33 8.99 19.83
N SER A 75 15.05 10.12 19.19
CA SER A 75 15.20 11.45 19.82
C SER A 75 13.95 11.89 20.60
N LYS A 76 12.83 11.17 20.47
CA LYS A 76 11.57 11.41 21.18
C LYS A 76 10.95 10.07 21.60
N VAL A 77 10.36 10.05 22.80
CA VAL A 77 9.67 8.87 23.34
C VAL A 77 8.41 8.58 22.51
N SER A 78 8.25 7.34 22.06
CA SER A 78 7.07 6.85 21.31
C SER A 78 6.26 5.89 22.18
N SER A 79 4.95 6.14 22.32
CA SER A 79 4.02 5.30 23.07
C SER A 79 3.28 4.28 22.18
N SER A 80 3.98 3.65 21.23
CA SER A 80 3.38 2.60 20.41
C SER A 80 3.39 1.26 21.17
N PRO A 81 2.30 0.46 21.14
CA PRO A 81 2.23 -0.83 21.82
C PRO A 81 3.28 -1.86 21.37
N ASN A 82 3.92 -1.63 20.22
CA ASN A 82 4.92 -2.51 19.64
C ASN A 82 6.35 -1.98 19.81
N THR A 83 6.54 -0.89 20.57
CA THR A 83 7.86 -0.27 20.76
C THR A 83 8.19 -0.12 22.24
N LEU A 84 9.41 -0.52 22.60
CA LEU A 84 9.98 -0.29 23.93
C LEU A 84 11.08 0.78 23.80
N THR A 85 10.99 1.84 24.61
CA THR A 85 12.06 2.84 24.71
C THR A 85 12.97 2.45 25.87
N LEU A 86 14.28 2.29 25.61
CA LEU A 86 15.28 1.94 26.61
C LEU A 86 16.28 3.09 26.77
N SER A 87 16.66 3.40 28.01
CA SER A 87 17.79 4.26 28.32
C SER A 87 19.03 3.40 28.48
N ILE A 88 20.04 3.60 27.62
CA ILE A 88 21.27 2.80 27.64
C ILE A 88 22.41 3.64 28.24
N PRO A 89 22.99 3.23 29.38
CA PRO A 89 24.15 3.91 29.96
C PRO A 89 25.39 3.74 29.07
N LEU A 90 26.09 4.84 28.79
CA LEU A 90 27.31 4.84 27.95
C LEU A 90 28.57 4.39 28.71
N ASN A 91 28.52 4.36 30.03
CA ASN A 91 29.61 3.99 30.93
C ASN A 91 29.66 2.49 31.25
N GLU A 92 28.70 1.71 30.77
CA GLU A 92 28.60 0.26 30.96
C GLU A 92 29.28 -0.52 29.82
N SER A 93 29.62 -1.79 30.09
CA SER A 93 30.18 -2.64 29.04
C SER A 93 29.10 -3.06 28.05
N VAL A 94 29.44 -3.11 26.75
CA VAL A 94 28.52 -3.56 25.69
C VAL A 94 27.92 -4.93 26.00
N SER A 95 28.71 -5.82 26.61
CA SER A 95 28.27 -7.16 27.03
C SER A 95 27.19 -7.13 28.11
N THR A 96 27.31 -6.25 29.11
CA THR A 96 26.28 -6.06 30.14
C THR A 96 25.00 -5.51 29.51
N ILE A 97 25.15 -4.48 28.68
CA ILE A 97 24.04 -3.81 27.98
C ILE A 97 23.24 -4.82 27.16
N ILE A 98 23.89 -5.68 26.37
CA ILE A 98 23.21 -6.69 25.56
C ILE A 98 22.41 -7.68 26.43
N LYS A 99 22.96 -8.11 27.58
CA LYS A 99 22.26 -9.03 28.50
C LYS A 99 21.01 -8.38 29.08
N ASP A 100 21.11 -7.13 29.53
CA ASP A 100 19.98 -6.41 30.10
C ASP A 100 18.91 -6.08 29.07
N VAL A 101 19.32 -5.58 27.90
CA VAL A 101 18.40 -5.32 26.79
C VAL A 101 17.67 -6.60 26.40
N LYS A 102 18.38 -7.73 26.28
CA LYS A 102 17.77 -9.03 25.97
C LYS A 102 16.70 -9.42 27.00
N ARG A 103 17.04 -9.35 28.30
CA ARG A 103 16.12 -9.68 29.40
C ARG A 103 14.85 -8.84 29.37
N ILE A 104 14.98 -7.52 29.23
CA ILE A 104 13.84 -6.60 29.23
C ILE A 104 12.97 -6.82 27.99
N VAL A 105 13.58 -7.00 26.81
CA VAL A 105 12.86 -7.27 25.57
C VAL A 105 12.09 -8.60 25.63
N GLU A 106 12.72 -9.67 26.11
CA GLU A 106 12.08 -10.99 26.23
C GLU A 106 10.88 -10.96 27.19
N GLN A 107 11.00 -10.26 28.32
CA GLN A 107 9.90 -10.09 29.27
C GLN A 107 8.72 -9.34 28.62
N LYS A 108 8.99 -8.20 27.97
CA LYS A 108 7.94 -7.41 27.30
C LYS A 108 7.30 -8.14 26.12
N GLN A 109 8.06 -8.97 25.40
CA GLN A 109 7.51 -9.84 24.36
C GLN A 109 6.55 -10.89 24.94
N SER A 110 6.91 -11.53 26.05
CA SER A 110 6.04 -12.49 26.74
C SER A 110 4.75 -11.83 27.28
N GLU A 111 4.85 -10.66 27.92
CA GLU A 111 3.68 -9.88 28.35
C GLU A 111 2.74 -9.57 27.16
N ARG A 112 3.31 -9.12 26.03
CA ARG A 112 2.54 -8.81 24.83
C ARG A 112 1.88 -10.03 24.19
N LEU A 113 2.54 -11.18 24.21
CA LEU A 113 1.99 -12.44 23.71
C LEU A 113 0.80 -12.90 24.58
N ALA A 114 0.91 -12.73 25.90
CA ALA A 114 -0.18 -13.01 26.84
C ALA A 114 -1.40 -12.09 26.60
N GLU A 115 -1.19 -10.79 26.35
CA GLU A 115 -2.26 -9.84 25.99
C GLU A 115 -2.98 -10.23 24.68
N LEU A 116 -2.27 -10.84 23.74
CA LEU A 116 -2.80 -11.27 22.44
C LEU A 116 -3.52 -12.63 22.50
N GLY A 117 -3.52 -13.31 23.65
CA GLY A 117 -4.20 -14.59 23.84
C GLY A 117 -3.56 -15.78 23.10
N GLU A 118 -2.29 -15.67 22.69
CA GLU A 118 -1.55 -16.78 22.08
C GLU A 118 -0.75 -17.55 23.14
N ASN A 119 -0.97 -18.87 23.26
CA ASN A 119 -0.24 -19.73 24.21
C ASN A 119 1.25 -19.87 23.82
N GLU A 120 2.14 -19.57 24.76
CA GLU A 120 3.61 -19.58 24.60
C GLU A 120 4.20 -20.95 24.20
N THR A 121 3.44 -22.04 24.37
CA THR A 121 3.95 -23.42 24.33
C THR A 121 4.23 -23.99 22.95
N ASN A 122 3.72 -23.38 21.86
CA ASN A 122 3.80 -23.95 20.51
C ASN A 122 4.69 -23.20 19.50
N ARG A 123 5.41 -22.14 19.91
CA ARG A 123 6.28 -21.38 18.98
C ARG A 123 7.78 -21.59 19.27
N LYS A 124 8.54 -21.94 18.22
CA LYS A 124 10.01 -21.97 18.21
C LYS A 124 10.67 -20.59 18.37
N SER A 125 9.90 -19.49 18.38
CA SER A 125 10.41 -18.11 18.47
C SER A 125 9.42 -17.21 19.21
N LYS A 126 9.93 -16.40 20.16
CA LYS A 126 9.20 -15.33 20.84
C LYS A 126 9.08 -14.05 20.00
N ARG A 127 9.67 -14.02 18.81
CA ARG A 127 9.46 -12.93 17.85
C ARG A 127 7.99 -12.97 17.44
N VAL A 128 7.22 -11.96 17.84
CA VAL A 128 6.00 -11.61 17.12
C VAL A 128 6.45 -11.38 15.67
N GLY A 129 6.00 -12.26 14.78
CA GLY A 129 6.40 -12.24 13.38
C GLY A 129 6.26 -10.83 12.83
N VAL A 130 7.21 -10.46 11.97
CA VAL A 130 7.22 -9.23 11.15
C VAL A 130 5.77 -8.84 10.87
N GLY A 131 5.37 -7.66 11.36
CA GLY A 131 3.97 -7.32 11.60
C GLY A 131 3.04 -7.84 10.53
N LYS A 132 1.86 -8.35 10.93
CA LYS A 132 0.81 -8.99 10.10
C LYS A 132 0.62 -8.40 8.69
N TYR A 133 0.95 -7.13 8.48
CA TYR A 133 0.87 -6.38 7.23
C TYR A 133 2.22 -6.01 6.58
N SER A 134 3.28 -6.79 6.82
CA SER A 134 4.58 -6.54 6.23
C SER A 134 4.58 -6.81 4.72
N PHE A 135 5.25 -5.96 3.94
CA PHE A 135 5.41 -6.15 2.51
C PHE A 135 6.14 -7.47 2.21
N THR A 136 5.59 -8.26 1.29
CA THR A 136 6.18 -9.55 0.90
C THR A 136 7.34 -9.37 -0.07
N GLN A 137 7.40 -8.24 -0.80
CA GLN A 137 8.46 -7.93 -1.75
C GLN A 137 9.39 -6.81 -1.27
N LYS A 138 10.69 -6.93 -1.60
CA LYS A 138 11.73 -5.94 -1.25
C LYS A 138 11.57 -4.59 -1.96
N GLU A 139 10.95 -4.58 -3.15
CA GLU A 139 10.69 -3.36 -3.92
C GLU A 139 9.31 -3.42 -4.61
N ILE A 140 8.35 -2.65 -4.10
CA ILE A 140 7.10 -2.42 -4.80
C ILE A 140 7.31 -1.25 -5.75
N LYS A 141 7.02 -1.44 -7.04
CA LYS A 141 6.99 -0.37 -8.06
C LYS A 141 5.78 0.56 -7.83
N GLY A 142 5.76 1.25 -6.69
CA GLY A 142 4.60 1.96 -6.16
C GLY A 142 3.98 2.92 -7.18
N LEU A 143 4.82 3.69 -7.87
CA LEU A 143 4.35 4.65 -8.88
C LEU A 143 3.56 3.97 -10.01
N PHE A 144 4.05 2.83 -10.49
CA PHE A 144 3.39 2.07 -11.56
C PHE A 144 2.05 1.50 -11.07
N HIS A 145 2.01 0.96 -9.85
CA HIS A 145 0.76 0.46 -9.27
C HIS A 145 -0.27 1.58 -9.07
N TYR A 146 0.15 2.75 -8.61
CA TYR A 146 -0.73 3.91 -8.46
C TYR A 146 -1.31 4.39 -9.78
N GLN A 147 -0.46 4.54 -10.79
CA GLN A 147 -0.87 4.91 -12.14
C GLN A 147 -1.92 3.94 -12.69
N ASN A 148 -1.65 2.64 -12.59
CA ASN A 148 -2.59 1.63 -13.04
C ASN A 148 -3.89 1.64 -12.23
N LEU A 149 -3.82 1.84 -10.92
CA LEU A 149 -4.99 1.93 -10.05
C LEU A 149 -5.87 3.13 -10.41
N GLU A 150 -5.27 4.30 -10.70
CA GLU A 150 -6.03 5.48 -11.15
C GLU A 150 -6.71 5.26 -12.50
N MET A 151 -6.05 4.56 -13.44
CA MET A 151 -6.69 4.12 -14.69
C MET A 151 -7.83 3.14 -14.43
N TYR A 152 -7.64 2.19 -13.50
CA TYR A 152 -8.65 1.19 -13.14
C TYR A 152 -9.89 1.84 -12.49
N LYS A 153 -9.71 2.87 -11.65
CA LYS A 153 -10.84 3.66 -11.12
C LYS A 153 -11.66 4.32 -12.22
N ILE A 154 -11.02 4.81 -13.29
CA ILE A 154 -11.73 5.37 -14.46
C ILE A 154 -12.47 4.25 -15.21
N PHE A 155 -11.83 3.08 -15.39
CA PHE A 155 -12.46 1.90 -15.99
C PHE A 155 -13.73 1.46 -15.24
N LEU A 156 -13.70 1.45 -13.90
CA LEU A 156 -14.88 1.16 -13.08
C LEU A 156 -15.96 2.24 -13.22
N LYS A 157 -15.60 3.53 -13.19
CA LYS A 157 -16.55 4.65 -13.35
C LYS A 157 -17.29 4.63 -14.69
N LEU A 158 -16.65 4.13 -15.73
CA LEU A 158 -17.23 3.98 -17.07
C LEU A 158 -17.97 2.64 -17.27
N ASN A 159 -18.24 1.90 -16.19
CA ASN A 159 -18.90 0.59 -16.21
C ASN A 159 -18.16 -0.47 -17.04
N LYS A 160 -16.82 -0.56 -16.87
CA LYS A 160 -15.96 -1.56 -17.52
C LYS A 160 -16.10 -1.57 -19.07
N PRO A 161 -15.85 -0.44 -19.76
CA PRO A 161 -16.04 -0.34 -21.21
C PRO A 161 -15.00 -1.17 -21.98
N SER A 162 -15.24 -1.41 -23.27
CA SER A 162 -14.23 -2.02 -24.13
C SER A 162 -12.95 -1.17 -24.18
N ILE A 163 -11.78 -1.79 -23.98
CA ILE A 163 -10.48 -1.09 -23.99
C ILE A 163 -10.09 -0.84 -25.45
N ASN A 164 -10.45 0.34 -25.94
CA ASN A 164 -10.28 0.85 -27.30
C ASN A 164 -9.85 2.34 -27.29
N ARG A 165 -9.74 2.98 -28.46
CA ARG A 165 -9.37 4.40 -28.59
C ARG A 165 -10.26 5.34 -27.76
N ASN A 166 -11.58 5.11 -27.73
CA ASN A 166 -12.51 5.96 -26.97
C ASN A 166 -12.20 5.90 -25.46
N PHE A 167 -11.90 4.71 -24.94
CA PHE A 167 -11.45 4.57 -23.56
C PHE A 167 -10.15 5.34 -23.28
N LEU A 168 -9.17 5.28 -24.20
CA LEU A 168 -7.91 6.02 -24.05
C LEU A 168 -8.14 7.54 -24.00
N ILE A 169 -9.07 8.06 -24.81
CA ILE A 169 -9.46 9.47 -24.82
C ILE A 169 -10.07 9.87 -23.46
N GLU A 170 -10.98 9.06 -22.91
CA GLU A 170 -11.60 9.35 -21.62
C GLU A 170 -10.60 9.31 -20.46
N VAL A 171 -9.68 8.33 -20.48
CA VAL A 171 -8.56 8.29 -19.53
C VAL A 171 -7.72 9.56 -19.65
N ARG A 172 -7.41 9.99 -20.89
CA ARG A 172 -6.61 11.19 -21.12
C ARG A 172 -7.28 12.46 -20.63
N LYS A 173 -8.56 12.67 -20.97
CA LYS A 173 -9.37 13.80 -20.47
C LYS A 173 -9.42 13.83 -18.95
N ASN A 174 -9.58 12.68 -18.30
CA ASN A 174 -9.63 12.59 -16.84
C ASN A 174 -8.30 12.94 -16.18
N PHE A 175 -7.16 12.61 -16.80
CA PHE A 175 -5.86 12.99 -16.27
C PHE A 175 -5.50 14.45 -16.56
N ASP A 176 -5.88 14.98 -17.72
CA ASP A 176 -5.65 16.38 -18.08
C ASP A 176 -6.48 17.34 -17.22
N SER A 177 -7.71 16.96 -16.83
CA SER A 177 -8.57 17.78 -15.95
C SER A 177 -8.02 17.91 -14.52
N ARG A 178 -7.15 16.98 -14.10
CA ARG A 178 -6.53 17.00 -12.76
C ARG A 178 -5.27 17.85 -12.75
N VAL A 179 -5.44 19.17 -12.93
CA VAL A 179 -4.36 20.16 -13.05
C VAL A 179 -3.36 20.14 -11.88
N ARG A 180 -3.82 19.80 -10.66
CA ARG A 180 -2.97 19.68 -9.46
C ARG A 180 -2.23 18.34 -9.37
N SER A 181 -2.68 17.31 -10.07
CA SER A 181 -2.03 16.01 -10.08
C SER A 181 -0.97 15.97 -11.17
N GLN A 182 0.21 15.45 -10.86
CA GLN A 182 1.29 15.30 -11.85
C GLN A 182 1.04 14.12 -12.81
N LEU A 183 -0.11 13.42 -12.69
CA LEU A 183 -0.49 12.27 -13.51
C LEU A 183 -0.45 12.57 -15.01
N ARG A 184 -0.84 13.79 -15.41
CA ARG A 184 -0.71 14.32 -16.78
C ARG A 184 0.71 14.18 -17.34
N ARG A 185 1.73 14.41 -16.52
CA ARG A 185 3.15 14.39 -16.91
C ARG A 185 3.81 13.03 -16.72
N THR A 186 3.23 12.17 -15.89
CA THR A 186 3.87 10.91 -15.47
C THR A 186 3.44 9.72 -16.32
N MET A 187 2.31 9.81 -17.02
CA MET A 187 1.79 8.81 -17.94
C MET A 187 2.39 8.97 -19.35
N VAL A 188 3.69 8.72 -19.50
CA VAL A 188 4.42 8.92 -20.78
C VAL A 188 3.88 8.04 -21.91
N ASN A 189 3.34 6.86 -21.57
CA ASN A 189 2.87 5.88 -22.54
C ASN A 189 1.42 6.12 -23.02
N LEU A 190 0.71 7.12 -22.50
CA LEU A 190 -0.63 7.49 -22.97
C LEU A 190 -0.53 8.61 -24.03
N PRO A 191 -1.20 8.47 -25.18
CA PRO A 191 -1.22 9.50 -26.22
C PRO A 191 -1.73 10.84 -25.69
N GLN A 192 -1.21 11.93 -26.24
CA GLN A 192 -1.70 13.28 -25.99
C GLN A 192 -3.00 13.54 -26.77
N ILE A 193 -3.73 14.59 -26.41
CA ILE A 193 -4.98 14.92 -27.10
C ILE A 193 -4.78 15.12 -28.61
N ASN A 194 -3.69 15.79 -29.00
CA ASN A 194 -3.33 16.03 -30.41
C ASN A 194 -3.03 14.73 -31.18
N ASP A 195 -2.56 13.68 -30.50
CA ASP A 195 -2.27 12.40 -31.16
C ASP A 195 -3.58 11.73 -31.60
N PHE A 196 -4.67 11.91 -30.84
CA PHE A 196 -5.99 11.42 -31.23
C PHE A 196 -6.59 12.17 -32.42
N ASP A 197 -6.20 13.43 -32.66
CA ASP A 197 -6.63 14.16 -33.86
C ASP A 197 -5.91 13.66 -35.11
N ARG A 198 -4.63 13.26 -34.96
CA ARG A 198 -3.78 12.73 -36.02
C ARG A 198 -4.11 11.27 -36.37
N PHE A 199 -4.34 10.44 -35.35
CA PHE A 199 -4.58 9.01 -35.48
C PHE A 199 -6.01 8.65 -35.11
N LYS A 200 -6.76 8.11 -36.08
CA LYS A 200 -8.22 7.99 -36.01
C LYS A 200 -8.70 6.57 -35.70
N THR A 201 -7.85 5.56 -35.89
CA THR A 201 -8.26 4.16 -35.79
C THR A 201 -7.74 3.50 -34.51
N ASN A 202 -8.33 2.36 -34.14
CA ASN A 202 -7.80 1.54 -33.05
C ASN A 202 -6.45 0.91 -33.39
N ALA A 203 -6.19 0.62 -34.68
CA ALA A 203 -4.94 0.02 -35.14
C ALA A 203 -3.74 0.93 -34.85
N ASP A 204 -3.92 2.24 -35.01
CA ASP A 204 -2.90 3.25 -34.72
C ASP A 204 -2.44 3.24 -33.24
N PHE A 205 -3.29 2.72 -32.35
CA PHE A 205 -3.03 2.67 -30.91
C PHE A 205 -2.92 1.25 -30.37
N GLU A 206 -2.70 0.25 -31.21
CA GLU A 206 -2.76 -1.16 -30.80
C GLU A 206 -1.80 -1.47 -29.64
N ASP A 207 -0.57 -0.98 -29.71
CA ASP A 207 0.43 -1.18 -28.66
C ASP A 207 0.05 -0.52 -27.33
N VAL A 208 -0.52 0.68 -27.40
CA VAL A 208 -1.03 1.40 -26.23
C VAL A 208 -2.22 0.66 -25.62
N ILE A 209 -3.18 0.24 -26.46
CA ILE A 209 -4.34 -0.56 -26.05
C ILE A 209 -3.87 -1.84 -25.36
N ARG A 210 -2.88 -2.54 -25.93
CA ARG A 210 -2.30 -3.76 -25.35
C ARG A 210 -1.61 -3.48 -24.03
N SER A 211 -0.87 -2.38 -23.92
CA SER A 211 -0.23 -1.93 -22.67
C SER A 211 -1.26 -1.65 -21.57
N VAL A 212 -2.31 -0.88 -21.88
CA VAL A 212 -3.39 -0.53 -20.95
C VAL A 212 -4.14 -1.78 -20.49
N ARG A 213 -4.42 -2.74 -21.39
CA ARG A 213 -4.99 -4.05 -21.00
C ARG A 213 -4.13 -4.78 -19.97
N ARG A 214 -2.81 -4.81 -20.16
CA ARG A 214 -1.89 -5.43 -19.20
C ARG A 214 -1.87 -4.70 -17.87
N SER A 215 -1.89 -3.36 -17.89
CA SER A 215 -1.99 -2.53 -16.69
C SER A 215 -3.24 -2.82 -15.88
N LEU A 216 -4.42 -2.90 -16.53
CA LEU A 216 -5.68 -3.20 -15.86
C LEU A 216 -5.69 -4.62 -15.27
N LYS A 217 -5.23 -5.62 -16.03
CA LYS A 217 -5.06 -6.99 -15.52
C LYS A 217 -4.10 -7.08 -14.33
N SER A 218 -3.03 -6.27 -14.33
CA SER A 218 -2.11 -6.20 -13.20
C SER A 218 -2.80 -5.67 -11.94
N VAL A 219 -3.73 -4.72 -12.08
CA VAL A 219 -4.51 -4.19 -10.94
C VAL A 219 -5.51 -5.22 -10.46
N GLU A 220 -6.22 -5.90 -11.35
CA GLU A 220 -7.13 -7.00 -10.99
C GLU A 220 -6.41 -8.08 -10.18
N LYS A 221 -5.19 -8.44 -10.57
CA LYS A 221 -4.35 -9.36 -9.79
C LYS A 221 -4.02 -8.80 -8.40
N THR A 222 -3.72 -7.51 -8.30
CA THR A 222 -3.49 -6.85 -7.01
C THR A 222 -4.76 -6.84 -6.15
N LEU A 223 -5.94 -6.55 -6.73
CA LEU A 223 -7.23 -6.58 -6.04
C LEU A 223 -7.55 -8.00 -5.53
N LEU A 224 -7.32 -9.03 -6.35
CA LEU A 224 -7.47 -10.42 -5.96
C LEU A 224 -6.59 -10.75 -4.75
N ASN A 225 -5.29 -10.45 -4.83
CA ASN A 225 -4.37 -10.68 -3.73
C ASN A 225 -4.81 -9.93 -2.46
N VAL A 226 -5.20 -8.65 -2.59
CA VAL A 226 -5.70 -7.84 -1.47
C VAL A 226 -6.95 -8.45 -0.88
N SER A 227 -7.91 -8.91 -1.69
CA SER A 227 -9.12 -9.58 -1.19
C SER A 227 -8.81 -10.85 -0.40
N GLU A 228 -7.71 -11.54 -0.72
CA GLU A 228 -7.20 -12.72 0.00
C GLU A 228 -6.34 -12.39 1.22
N GLY A 229 -6.12 -11.11 1.54
CA GLY A 229 -5.22 -10.68 2.63
C GLY A 229 -3.73 -10.77 2.29
N ARG A 230 -3.38 -10.86 1.01
CA ARG A 230 -1.99 -10.90 0.52
C ARG A 230 -1.63 -9.57 -0.10
N PHE A 231 -0.60 -8.91 0.42
CA PHE A 231 -0.12 -7.65 -0.17
C PHE A 231 1.28 -7.83 -0.81
N PRO A 232 1.47 -7.36 -2.06
CA PRO A 232 2.80 -7.32 -2.68
C PRO A 232 3.77 -6.44 -1.87
#